data_AF-A0A973ICB1-F1
#
_entry.id   AF-A0A973ICB1-F1
#
_cell.length_a   1.000
_cell.length_b   1.000
_cell.length_c   1.000
_cell.angle_alpha   90.00
_cell.angle_beta   90.00
_cell.angle_gamma   90.00
#
_symmetry.space_group_name_H-M   'P 1'
#
loop_
_entity.id
_entity.type
_entity.pdbx_description
1 polymer ?
#
loop_
_entity_poly.entity_id
_entity_poly.type
_entity_poly.pdbx_seq_one_letter_code
_entity_poly.pdbx_strand_id
1 'polypeptide(L)'
;MSLRFAAPSDDACPLDVVAEDGFDEWFAALPAQSQDWVKTIGFTAALGQAVMVPSGDGTARAVIGFGSAAKRARGRFALASGFSKLPQGVYELIGDLPAGDLGTEALG
;
A
#
# COMPACT_ATOMS: atom_id res chain seq x y z
N MET A 1 7.20 -20.67 15.09
CA MET A 1 7.06 -19.99 13.80
C MET A 1 8.09 -18.87 13.79
N SER A 2 9.08 -18.88 12.89
CA SER A 2 10.00 -17.75 12.75
C SER A 2 9.40 -16.77 11.73
N LEU A 3 9.00 -15.58 12.18
CA LEU A 3 8.62 -14.49 11.29
C LEU A 3 9.90 -14.04 10.57
N ARG A 4 9.89 -14.10 9.25
CA ARG A 4 11.01 -13.69 8.39
C ARG A 4 10.45 -12.98 7.18
N PHE A 5 11.10 -11.92 6.74
CA PHE A 5 10.83 -11.33 5.43
C PHE A 5 11.10 -12.36 4.33
N ALA A 6 10.27 -12.36 3.30
CA ALA A 6 10.52 -13.16 2.11
C ALA A 6 11.84 -12.70 1.45
N ALA A 7 12.54 -13.62 0.80
CA ALA A 7 13.62 -13.23 -0.10
C ALA A 7 13.02 -12.44 -1.29
N PRO A 8 13.77 -11.48 -1.87
CA PRO A 8 13.38 -10.85 -3.12
C PRO A 8 13.05 -11.91 -4.18
N SER A 9 11.95 -11.72 -4.89
CA SER A 9 11.41 -12.68 -5.86
C SER A 9 10.79 -11.90 -7.01
N ASP A 10 11.08 -12.30 -8.25
CA ASP A 10 10.52 -11.66 -9.45
C ASP A 10 8.98 -11.79 -9.53
N ASP A 11 8.42 -12.76 -8.80
CA ASP A 11 6.96 -12.98 -8.68
C ASP A 11 6.28 -12.13 -7.57
N ALA A 12 7.02 -11.24 -6.89
CA ALA A 12 6.45 -10.42 -5.82
C ALA A 12 5.48 -9.37 -6.40
N CYS A 13 4.32 -9.24 -5.77
CA CYS A 13 3.35 -8.22 -6.15
C CYS A 13 3.85 -6.84 -5.69
N PRO A 14 4.00 -5.84 -6.58
CA PRO A 14 4.42 -4.51 -6.19
C PRO A 14 3.39 -3.88 -5.26
N LEU A 15 3.87 -3.26 -4.17
CA LEU A 15 3.07 -2.63 -3.13
C LEU A 15 3.45 -1.15 -3.01
N ASP A 16 2.49 -0.28 -3.32
CA ASP A 16 2.60 1.15 -3.05
C ASP A 16 2.03 1.49 -1.66
N VAL A 17 2.72 2.37 -0.93
CA VAL A 17 2.20 2.97 0.30
C VAL A 17 1.95 4.44 0.03
N VAL A 18 0.68 4.86 0.11
CA VAL A 18 0.26 6.20 -0.28
C VAL A 18 -0.34 6.92 0.92
N ALA A 19 0.22 8.06 1.29
CA ALA A 19 -0.37 8.94 2.30
C ALA A 19 -1.48 9.81 1.68
N GLU A 20 -2.40 10.31 2.51
CA GLU A 20 -3.55 11.11 2.04
C GLU A 20 -3.12 12.37 1.26
N ASP A 21 -1.98 12.97 1.61
CA ASP A 21 -1.40 14.14 0.95
C ASP A 21 -0.66 13.81 -0.37
N GLY A 22 -0.19 12.57 -0.54
CA GLY A 22 0.42 12.07 -1.77
C GLY A 22 -0.56 11.39 -2.74
N PHE A 23 -1.85 11.30 -2.38
CA PHE A 23 -2.83 10.56 -3.17
C PHE A 23 -3.00 11.12 -4.58
N ASP A 24 -3.11 12.43 -4.74
CA ASP A 24 -3.35 13.05 -6.05
C ASP A 24 -2.19 12.83 -7.03
N GLU A 25 -0.95 12.91 -6.54
CA GLU A 25 0.26 12.64 -7.33
C GLU A 25 0.33 11.17 -7.75
N TRP A 26 0.12 10.25 -6.81
CA TRP A 26 0.08 8.82 -7.11
C TRP A 26 -1.04 8.47 -8.08
N PHE A 27 -2.24 9.03 -7.87
CA PHE A 27 -3.40 8.79 -8.72
C PHE A 27 -3.16 9.28 -10.16
N ALA A 28 -2.55 10.45 -10.33
CA ALA A 28 -2.20 10.99 -11.63
C ALA A 28 -1.16 10.15 -12.40
N ALA A 29 -0.29 9.42 -11.68
CA ALA A 29 0.71 8.53 -12.28
C ALA A 29 0.14 7.19 -12.76
N LEU A 30 -1.09 6.83 -12.37
CA LEU A 30 -1.72 5.57 -12.79
C LEU A 30 -2.22 5.63 -14.24
N PRO A 31 -2.20 4.50 -14.97
CA PRO A 31 -2.93 4.36 -16.23
C PRO A 31 -4.43 4.64 -16.06
N ALA A 32 -5.09 5.14 -17.11
CA ALA A 32 -6.51 5.52 -17.07
C ALA A 32 -7.44 4.40 -16.55
N GLN A 33 -7.20 3.16 -16.96
CA GLN A 33 -8.00 2.01 -16.49
C GLN A 33 -7.85 1.76 -14.98
N SER A 34 -6.63 1.91 -14.46
CA SER A 34 -6.34 1.78 -13.03
C SER A 34 -6.94 2.95 -12.23
N GLN A 35 -6.95 4.16 -12.78
CA GLN A 35 -7.63 5.32 -12.19
C GLN A 35 -9.14 5.10 -12.06
N ASP A 36 -9.79 4.58 -13.10
CA ASP A 36 -11.23 4.29 -13.09
C ASP A 36 -11.56 3.18 -12.07
N TRP A 37 -10.69 2.17 -11.96
CA TRP A 37 -10.81 1.14 -10.93
C TRP A 37 -10.71 1.73 -9.52
N VAL A 38 -9.69 2.53 -9.25
CA VAL A 38 -9.46 3.20 -7.95
C VAL A 38 -10.64 4.08 -7.55
N LYS A 39 -11.23 4.82 -8.51
CA LYS A 39 -12.47 5.58 -8.29
C LYS A 39 -13.65 4.67 -7.98
N THR A 40 -13.82 3.59 -8.75
CA THR A 40 -14.94 2.63 -8.59
C THR A 40 -14.94 1.98 -7.22
N ILE A 41 -13.78 1.60 -6.71
CA ILE A 41 -13.63 0.98 -5.38
C ILE A 41 -13.63 2.00 -4.23
N GLY A 42 -13.60 3.31 -4.53
CA GLY A 42 -13.62 4.38 -3.54
C GLY A 42 -12.36 4.44 -2.66
N PHE A 43 -11.20 4.13 -3.22
CA PHE A 43 -9.93 4.22 -2.50
C PHE A 43 -9.45 5.69 -2.40
N THR A 44 -9.07 6.13 -1.20
CA THR A 44 -8.73 7.53 -0.90
C THR A 44 -7.41 7.68 -0.14
N ALA A 45 -6.59 6.63 -0.12
CA ALA A 45 -5.38 6.54 0.72
C ALA A 45 -5.65 6.70 2.24
N ALA A 46 -6.90 6.52 2.68
CA ALA A 46 -7.24 6.61 4.09
C ALA A 46 -6.53 5.52 4.91
N LEU A 47 -6.18 5.87 6.15
CA LEU A 47 -5.41 4.97 7.03
C LEU A 47 -6.05 3.57 7.11
N GLY A 48 -5.27 2.56 6.76
CA GLY A 48 -5.66 1.17 6.82
C GLY A 48 -6.58 0.72 5.68
N GLN A 49 -6.83 1.53 4.65
CA GLN A 49 -7.35 1.01 3.38
C GLN A 49 -6.28 0.19 2.67
N ALA A 50 -6.68 -0.88 1.99
CA ALA A 50 -5.79 -1.59 1.07
C ALA A 50 -6.63 -2.21 -0.05
N VAL A 51 -6.11 -2.14 -1.29
CA VAL A 51 -6.81 -2.66 -2.47
C VAL A 51 -5.81 -3.21 -3.48
N MET A 52 -6.25 -4.19 -4.27
CA MET A 52 -5.55 -4.63 -5.47
C MET A 52 -6.01 -3.80 -6.66
N VAL A 53 -5.07 -3.25 -7.41
CA VAL A 53 -5.30 -2.43 -8.60
C VAL A 53 -4.78 -3.20 -9.82
N PRO A 54 -5.64 -3.58 -10.77
CA PRO A 54 -5.20 -4.22 -12.01
C PRO A 54 -4.34 -3.27 -12.88
N SER A 55 -3.29 -3.80 -13.49
CA SER A 55 -2.44 -3.10 -14.47
C SER A 55 -2.87 -3.31 -15.93
N GLY A 56 -3.90 -4.13 -16.18
CA GLY A 56 -4.46 -4.38 -17.52
C GLY A 56 -3.69 -5.39 -18.38
N ASP A 57 -2.44 -5.68 -18.05
CA ASP A 57 -1.58 -6.73 -18.63
C ASP A 57 -1.77 -8.12 -17.98
N GLY A 58 -2.80 -8.25 -17.13
CA GLY A 58 -3.04 -9.45 -16.33
C GLY A 58 -2.29 -9.45 -14.99
N THR A 59 -1.46 -8.44 -14.72
CA THR A 59 -0.84 -8.22 -13.41
C THR A 59 -1.69 -7.29 -12.56
N ALA A 60 -1.39 -7.27 -11.26
CA ALA A 60 -1.99 -6.35 -10.31
C ALA A 60 -0.92 -5.82 -9.38
N ARG A 61 -1.14 -4.61 -8.87
CA ARG A 61 -0.36 -3.99 -7.80
C ARG A 61 -1.22 -3.84 -6.55
N ALA A 62 -0.62 -4.00 -5.39
CA ALA A 62 -1.27 -3.66 -4.14
C ALA A 62 -1.02 -2.18 -3.81
N VAL A 63 -2.00 -1.54 -3.17
CA VAL A 63 -1.82 -0.22 -2.59
C VAL A 63 -2.41 -0.19 -1.19
N ILE A 64 -1.67 0.40 -0.24
CA ILE A 64 -2.10 0.65 1.14
C ILE A 64 -2.21 2.16 1.37
N GLY A 65 -3.33 2.58 1.96
CA GLY A 65 -3.53 3.94 2.45
C GLY A 65 -2.87 4.16 3.80
N PHE A 66 -1.93 5.10 3.85
CA PHE A 66 -1.15 5.45 5.04
C PHE A 66 -1.75 6.63 5.82
N GLY A 67 -2.88 7.18 5.35
CA GLY A 67 -3.59 8.25 6.04
C GLY A 67 -2.77 9.54 6.20
N SER A 68 -3.32 10.49 6.94
CA SER A 68 -2.60 11.70 7.34
C SER A 68 -1.71 11.46 8.56
N ALA A 69 -0.66 12.28 8.72
CA ALA A 69 0.23 12.23 9.88
C ALA A 69 -0.52 12.31 11.22
N ALA A 70 -1.59 13.14 11.30
CA ALA A 70 -2.42 13.27 12.49
C ALA A 70 -3.22 12.00 12.83
N LYS A 71 -3.62 11.21 11.83
CA LYS A 71 -4.26 9.90 12.05
C LYS A 71 -3.23 8.86 12.48
N ARG A 72 -2.04 8.85 11.85
CA ARG A 72 -0.94 7.96 12.20
C ARG A 72 -0.47 8.14 13.63
N ALA A 73 -0.37 9.39 14.11
CA ALA A 73 0.06 9.71 15.48
C ALA A 73 -0.86 9.15 16.59
N ARG A 74 -2.07 8.70 16.26
CA ARG A 74 -3.03 8.12 17.23
C ARG A 74 -2.82 6.63 17.48
N GLY A 75 -1.97 5.97 16.71
CA GLY A 75 -1.71 4.54 16.79
C GLY A 75 -0.24 4.21 16.59
N ARG A 76 0.05 2.92 16.50
CA ARG A 76 1.36 2.37 16.13
C ARG A 76 1.13 1.36 15.01
N PHE A 77 2.13 1.16 14.17
CA PHE A 77 2.07 0.22 13.04
C PHE A 77 0.92 0.57 12.09
N ALA A 78 0.92 1.81 11.64
CA ALA A 78 -0.13 2.35 10.78
C ALA A 78 -0.30 1.50 9.50
N LEU A 79 0.79 0.93 8.97
CA LEU A 79 0.77 0.05 7.81
C LEU A 79 0.16 -1.32 8.07
N ALA A 80 0.40 -1.90 9.24
CA ALA A 80 -0.05 -3.26 9.57
C ALA A 80 -1.58 -3.41 9.38
N SER A 81 -2.33 -2.33 9.67
CA SER A 81 -3.77 -2.29 9.45
C SER A 81 -4.19 -2.49 7.99
N GLY A 82 -3.40 -2.00 7.03
CA GLY A 82 -3.63 -2.19 5.60
C GLY A 82 -3.27 -3.59 5.12
N PHE A 83 -2.15 -4.16 5.60
CA PHE A 83 -1.70 -5.51 5.20
C PHE A 83 -2.73 -6.59 5.53
N SER A 84 -3.47 -6.46 6.63
CA SER A 84 -4.53 -7.41 7.00
C SER A 84 -5.68 -7.53 5.99
N LYS A 85 -5.80 -6.58 5.06
CA LYS A 85 -6.86 -6.53 4.04
C LYS A 85 -6.40 -7.01 2.67
N LEU A 86 -5.11 -7.24 2.49
CA LEU A 86 -4.57 -7.80 1.27
C LEU A 86 -4.72 -9.32 1.28
N PRO A 87 -4.89 -9.95 0.10
CA PRO A 87 -4.86 -11.41 0.00
C PRO A 87 -3.50 -11.96 0.46
N GLN A 88 -3.45 -13.25 0.77
CA GLN A 88 -2.17 -13.90 1.06
C GLN A 88 -1.26 -13.85 -0.17
N GLY A 89 -0.02 -13.38 -0.01
CA GLY A 89 0.92 -13.25 -1.11
C GLY A 89 2.28 -12.74 -0.65
N VAL A 90 3.22 -12.66 -1.59
CA VAL A 90 4.51 -11.99 -1.42
C VAL A 90 4.37 -10.60 -2.03
N TYR A 91 4.75 -9.59 -1.27
CA TYR A 91 4.65 -8.19 -1.67
C TYR A 91 6.02 -7.54 -1.60
N GLU A 92 6.33 -6.73 -2.61
CA GLU A 92 7.53 -5.91 -2.65
C GLU A 92 7.14 -4.45 -2.42
N LEU A 93 7.65 -3.83 -1.36
CA LEU A 93 7.42 -2.42 -1.11
C LEU A 93 8.15 -1.59 -2.18
N ILE A 94 7.41 -0.81 -2.96
CA ILE A 94 7.96 0.06 -3.99
C ILE A 94 8.19 1.44 -3.40
N GLY A 95 9.46 1.86 -3.37
CA GLY A 95 9.87 3.16 -2.85
C GLY A 95 9.98 3.23 -1.32
N ASP A 96 10.18 4.44 -0.80
CA ASP A 96 10.30 4.70 0.63
C ASP A 96 8.93 4.92 1.30
N LEU A 97 8.87 4.70 2.61
CA LEU A 97 7.67 5.01 3.39
C LEU A 97 7.42 6.53 3.45
N PRO A 98 6.21 7.03 3.17
CA PRO A 98 5.90 8.45 3.29
C PRO A 98 5.94 8.90 4.75
N ALA A 99 7.07 9.49 5.16
CA ALA A 99 7.29 10.04 6.49
C ALA A 99 7.01 9.07 7.66
N GLY A 100 7.25 7.76 7.47
CA GLY A 100 7.14 6.74 8.51
C GLY A 100 8.47 6.03 8.74
N ASP A 101 8.69 5.56 9.97
CA ASP A 101 9.88 4.78 10.31
C ASP A 101 9.67 3.31 9.93
N LEU A 102 10.38 2.85 8.89
CA LEU A 102 10.40 1.45 8.47
C LEU A 102 10.71 0.50 9.63
N GLY A 103 11.61 0.89 10.54
CA GLY A 103 11.98 0.08 11.69
C GLY A 103 10.80 -0.18 12.62
N THR A 104 10.05 0.88 12.94
CA THR A 104 8.82 0.77 13.74
C THR A 104 7.75 -0.04 13.00
N GLU A 105 7.47 0.28 11.73
CA GLU A 105 6.38 -0.37 10.99
C GLU A 105 6.63 -1.87 10.73
N ALA A 106 7.90 -2.31 10.67
CA ALA A 106 8.27 -3.72 10.55
C ALA A 106 8.01 -4.58 11.80
N LEU A 107 7.66 -3.96 12.94
CA LEU A 107 7.40 -4.68 14.20
C LEU A 107 5.92 -5.09 14.38
N GLY A 108 5.03 -4.61 13.52
CA GLY A 108 3.58 -4.76 13.64
C GLY A 108 2.96 -5.74 12.66
#